data_AF-A0A6A5KVF1-F1
#
_entry.id   AF-A0A6A5KVF1-F1
#
_cell.length_a   1.000
_cell.length_b   1.000
_cell.length_c   1.000
_cell.angle_alpha   90.00
_cell.angle_beta   90.00
_cell.angle_gamma   90.00
#
_symmetry.space_group_name_H-M   'P 1'
#
loop_
_entity.id
_entity.type
_entity.pdbx_description
1 polymer ?
#
loop_
_entity_poly.entity_id
_entity_poly.type
_entity_poly.pdbx_seq_one_letter_code
_entity_poly.pdbx_strand_id
1 'polypeptide(L)'
;MSANNTPPDAESLPKRQTGLAWNDFQYGGPLDQLLGTSTSDQATQTPAQKIANRLREERLRFVKKVPNSLNSTLCCPRDRRAVLTVYQDGLDLIDEENYETVYFDASLKIKVILGLRDPGMFQVVFNKKMLLPPLDPEYSEPRIEYSDDPFGRRAYSRLQAWRKEGWPNKWPEKAIADQKAIAKGGKRGKKRKCSAITSAGWEDLDWEDEASKNWGT
;
A
#
# COMPACT_ATOMS: atom_id res chain seq x y z
N MET A 1 16.31 -10.76 -35.10
CA MET A 1 16.50 -9.37 -34.65
C MET A 1 15.86 -9.25 -33.28
N SER A 2 16.67 -9.34 -32.23
CA SER A 2 16.20 -9.34 -30.84
C SER A 2 15.83 -7.92 -30.42
N ALA A 3 14.59 -7.72 -29.97
CA ALA A 3 14.15 -6.46 -29.41
C ALA A 3 14.82 -6.26 -28.04
N ASN A 4 15.61 -5.18 -27.92
CA ASN A 4 16.18 -4.71 -26.67
C ASN A 4 15.04 -4.25 -25.75
N ASN A 5 14.65 -5.10 -24.80
CA ASN A 5 13.78 -4.73 -23.69
C ASN A 5 14.61 -4.00 -22.63
N THR A 6 14.95 -2.75 -22.89
CA THR A 6 15.50 -1.86 -21.86
C THR A 6 14.37 -1.49 -20.90
N PRO A 7 14.50 -1.73 -19.58
CA PRO A 7 13.51 -1.27 -18.61
C PRO A 7 13.40 0.26 -18.69
N PRO A 8 12.20 0.85 -18.55
CA PRO A 8 12.04 2.30 -18.54
C PRO A 8 12.87 2.92 -17.42
N ASP A 9 13.54 4.04 -17.71
CA ASP A 9 14.33 4.78 -16.73
C ASP A 9 13.47 5.14 -15.52
N ALA A 10 13.96 4.91 -14.31
CA ALA A 10 13.23 5.20 -13.07
C ALA A 10 12.83 6.69 -12.95
N GLU A 11 13.55 7.59 -13.62
CA GLU A 11 13.22 9.03 -13.71
C GLU A 11 12.03 9.34 -14.61
N SER A 12 11.64 8.41 -15.50
CA SER A 12 10.48 8.54 -16.38
C SER A 12 9.16 8.12 -15.73
N LEU A 13 9.21 7.49 -14.55
CA LEU A 13 8.02 7.09 -13.82
C LEU A 13 7.38 8.33 -13.17
N PRO A 14 6.07 8.55 -13.37
CA PRO A 14 5.40 9.72 -12.82
C PRO A 14 5.45 9.68 -11.29
N LYS A 15 5.97 10.76 -10.69
CA LYS A 15 5.73 11.05 -9.28
C LYS A 15 4.24 11.28 -9.09
N ARG A 16 3.67 10.73 -8.02
CA ARG A 16 2.24 10.88 -7.71
C ARG A 16 1.85 12.36 -7.71
N GLN A 17 0.81 12.73 -8.46
CA GLN A 17 0.20 14.03 -8.27
C GLN A 17 -0.71 14.00 -7.04
N THR A 18 -0.55 14.97 -6.15
CA THR A 18 -1.39 15.22 -4.97
C THR A 18 -2.75 15.83 -5.36
N GLY A 19 -3.51 15.14 -6.21
CA GLY A 19 -4.81 15.58 -6.73
C GLY A 19 -5.98 14.64 -6.44
N LEU A 20 -5.73 13.48 -5.82
CA LEU A 20 -6.80 12.61 -5.35
C LEU A 20 -7.40 13.20 -4.07
N ALA A 21 -8.72 13.39 -4.04
CA ALA A 21 -9.47 13.70 -2.84
C ALA A 21 -10.21 12.45 -2.38
N TRP A 22 -10.41 12.29 -1.06
CA TRP A 22 -11.18 11.14 -0.55
C TRP A 22 -12.59 11.06 -1.16
N ASN A 23 -13.20 12.22 -1.41
CA ASN A 23 -14.52 12.35 -2.01
C ASN A 23 -14.60 11.77 -3.43
N ASP A 24 -13.47 11.63 -4.13
CA ASP A 24 -13.43 11.02 -5.47
C ASP A 24 -13.86 9.55 -5.46
N PHE A 25 -13.77 8.92 -4.30
CA PHE A 25 -14.00 7.50 -4.11
C PHE A 25 -15.14 7.20 -3.15
N GLN A 26 -15.61 8.19 -2.39
CA GLN A 26 -16.75 8.02 -1.49
C GLN A 26 -18.03 7.72 -2.27
N TYR A 27 -18.87 6.88 -1.66
CA TYR A 27 -20.24 6.69 -2.09
C TYR A 27 -21.00 8.02 -2.06
N GLY A 28 -21.55 8.41 -3.22
CA GLY A 28 -22.31 9.64 -3.41
C GLY A 28 -23.72 9.38 -3.98
N GLY A 29 -24.26 8.17 -3.78
CA GLY A 29 -25.53 7.73 -4.34
C GLY A 29 -25.41 6.53 -5.28
N PRO A 30 -26.55 5.89 -5.64
CA PRO A 30 -26.58 4.64 -6.39
C PRO A 30 -25.83 4.73 -7.71
N LEU A 31 -25.10 3.68 -8.05
CA LEU A 31 -24.32 3.58 -9.29
C LEU A 31 -25.18 3.61 -10.57
N ASP A 32 -26.49 3.45 -10.42
CA ASP A 32 -27.51 3.37 -11.47
C ASP A 32 -27.61 4.63 -12.34
N GLN A 33 -27.17 5.79 -11.84
CA GLN A 33 -27.11 7.02 -12.65
C GLN A 33 -26.00 7.03 -13.70
N LEU A 34 -25.06 6.06 -13.68
CA LEU A 34 -24.03 5.90 -14.71
C LEU A 34 -24.31 4.77 -15.72
N LEU A 35 -25.30 3.90 -15.46
CA LEU A 35 -25.57 2.72 -16.29
C LEU A 35 -27.04 2.53 -16.70
N GLY A 36 -27.95 3.43 -16.32
CA GLY A 36 -29.32 3.43 -16.85
C GLY A 36 -30.13 2.18 -16.49
N THR A 37 -29.79 1.49 -15.41
CA THR A 37 -30.54 0.34 -14.91
C THR A 37 -31.30 0.75 -13.67
N SER A 38 -32.61 0.90 -13.83
CA SER A 38 -33.57 1.05 -12.74
C SER A 38 -33.71 -0.25 -11.96
N THR A 39 -33.57 -0.24 -10.64
CA THR A 39 -34.14 -1.30 -9.79
C THR A 39 -34.60 -0.77 -8.44
N SER A 40 -35.93 -0.75 -8.29
CA SER A 40 -36.64 -0.87 -7.03
C SER A 40 -36.20 -2.16 -6.32
N ASP A 41 -35.58 -2.06 -5.14
CA ASP A 41 -35.47 -3.14 -4.13
C ASP A 41 -34.80 -2.62 -2.83
N GLN A 42 -35.18 -1.43 -2.34
CA GLN A 42 -34.70 -0.93 -1.04
C GLN A 42 -35.43 -1.53 0.17
N ALA A 43 -36.13 -2.66 0.00
CA ALA A 43 -36.77 -3.36 1.10
C ALA A 43 -35.70 -4.04 1.99
N THR A 44 -35.50 -3.46 3.18
CA THR A 44 -34.92 -4.07 4.39
C THR A 44 -33.45 -4.51 4.33
N GLN A 45 -32.53 -3.64 3.93
CA GLN A 45 -31.09 -3.88 4.16
C GLN A 45 -30.70 -3.58 5.61
N THR A 46 -29.98 -4.51 6.26
CA THR A 46 -29.38 -4.28 7.58
C THR A 46 -28.28 -3.20 7.50
N PRO A 47 -27.93 -2.53 8.61
CA PRO A 47 -26.82 -1.57 8.62
C PRO A 47 -25.50 -2.14 8.07
N ALA A 48 -25.16 -3.38 8.44
CA ALA A 48 -24.00 -4.08 7.92
C ALA A 48 -24.08 -4.31 6.41
N GLN A 49 -25.24 -4.73 5.89
CA GLN A 49 -25.45 -4.87 4.44
C GLN A 49 -25.31 -3.54 3.70
N LYS A 50 -25.80 -2.43 4.27
CA LYS A 50 -25.63 -1.09 3.69
C LYS A 50 -24.15 -0.71 3.61
N ILE A 51 -23.37 -0.96 4.65
CA ILE A 51 -21.93 -0.68 4.65
C ILE A 51 -21.15 -1.61 3.73
N ALA A 52 -21.51 -2.89 3.65
CA ALA A 52 -20.93 -3.82 2.68
C ALA A 52 -21.20 -3.36 1.24
N ASN A 53 -22.43 -2.96 0.93
CA ASN A 53 -22.79 -2.41 -0.38
C ASN A 53 -22.00 -1.13 -0.68
N ARG A 54 -21.89 -0.24 0.30
CA ARG A 54 -21.05 0.96 0.19
C ARG A 54 -19.60 0.61 -0.16
N LEU A 55 -18.96 -0.31 0.56
CA LEU A 55 -17.59 -0.74 0.25
C LEU A 55 -17.45 -1.30 -1.16
N ARG A 56 -18.42 -2.11 -1.63
CA ARG A 56 -18.44 -2.63 -3.02
C ARG A 56 -18.51 -1.52 -4.05
N GLU A 57 -19.37 -0.52 -3.84
CA GLU A 57 -19.54 0.61 -4.75
C GLU A 57 -18.32 1.52 -4.77
N GLU A 58 -17.74 1.84 -3.61
CA GLU A 58 -16.50 2.63 -3.50
C GLU A 58 -15.34 1.91 -4.20
N ARG A 59 -15.19 0.59 -4.00
CA ARG A 59 -14.22 -0.24 -4.72
C ARG A 59 -14.43 -0.16 -6.24
N LEU A 60 -15.67 -0.26 -6.71
CA LEU A 60 -15.98 -0.21 -8.14
C LEU A 60 -15.72 1.17 -8.75
N ARG A 61 -16.05 2.25 -8.02
CA ARG A 61 -15.70 3.63 -8.40
C ARG A 61 -14.18 3.81 -8.51
N PHE A 62 -13.44 3.29 -7.53
CA PHE A 62 -11.97 3.32 -7.54
C PHE A 62 -11.40 2.60 -8.77
N VAL A 63 -11.87 1.39 -9.08
CA VAL A 63 -11.43 0.62 -10.25
C VAL A 63 -11.69 1.39 -11.56
N LYS A 64 -12.86 2.04 -11.68
CA LYS A 64 -13.23 2.81 -12.88
C LYS A 64 -12.39 4.08 -13.05
N LYS A 65 -12.07 4.76 -11.95
CA LYS A 65 -11.36 6.05 -11.97
C LYS A 65 -9.84 5.89 -12.04
N VAL A 66 -9.29 4.83 -11.44
CA VAL A 66 -7.85 4.62 -11.31
C VAL A 66 -7.39 3.53 -12.28
N PRO A 67 -6.75 3.91 -13.40
CA PRO A 67 -6.29 2.94 -14.39
C PRO A 67 -5.18 2.07 -13.79
N ASN A 68 -5.15 0.80 -14.19
CA ASN A 68 -4.05 -0.10 -13.85
C ASN A 68 -2.89 0.10 -14.85
N SER A 69 -2.20 1.22 -14.76
CA SER A 69 -1.11 1.59 -15.68
C SER A 69 0.08 2.13 -14.92
N LEU A 70 1.29 1.75 -15.35
CA LEU A 70 2.56 2.30 -14.83
C LEU A 70 2.70 3.80 -15.12
N ASN A 71 2.00 4.30 -16.15
CA ASN A 71 1.99 5.71 -16.54
C ASN A 71 0.88 6.52 -15.84
N SER A 72 0.13 5.91 -14.93
CA SER A 72 -0.93 6.58 -14.17
C SER A 72 -0.32 7.61 -13.23
N THR A 73 -0.70 8.89 -13.41
CA THR A 73 -0.30 9.97 -12.50
C THR A 73 -1.11 9.98 -11.19
N LEU A 74 -2.23 9.24 -11.15
CA LEU A 74 -3.14 9.19 -10.01
C LEU A 74 -2.65 8.23 -8.92
N CYS A 75 -2.25 7.03 -9.33
CA CYS A 75 -1.91 5.94 -8.41
C CYS A 75 -1.09 4.90 -9.18
N CYS A 76 0.04 4.48 -8.60
CA CYS A 76 0.85 3.43 -9.21
C CYS A 76 0.14 2.07 -9.09
N PRO A 77 0.46 1.08 -9.96
CA PRO A 77 -0.15 -0.25 -9.89
C PRO A 77 -0.01 -0.95 -8.53
N ARG A 78 1.10 -0.71 -7.80
CA ARG A 78 1.33 -1.28 -6.46
C ARG A 78 0.33 -0.74 -5.44
N ASP A 79 0.23 0.58 -5.32
CA ASP A 79 -0.74 1.23 -4.42
C ASP A 79 -2.18 0.87 -4.79
N ARG A 80 -2.48 0.83 -6.10
CA ARG A 80 -3.79 0.43 -6.59
C ARG A 80 -4.16 -0.97 -6.12
N ARG A 81 -3.21 -1.92 -6.19
CA ARG A 81 -3.40 -3.28 -5.68
C ARG A 81 -3.65 -3.28 -4.17
N ALA A 82 -2.84 -2.56 -3.41
CA ALA A 82 -3.00 -2.48 -1.95
C ALA A 82 -4.36 -1.91 -1.54
N VAL A 83 -4.85 -0.85 -2.21
CA VAL A 83 -6.20 -0.31 -1.98
C VAL A 83 -7.28 -1.37 -2.24
N LEU A 84 -7.18 -2.11 -3.35
CA LEU A 84 -8.14 -3.17 -3.66
C LEU A 84 -8.11 -4.33 -2.67
N THR A 85 -6.93 -4.66 -2.15
CA THR A 85 -6.78 -5.63 -1.05
C THR A 85 -7.50 -5.15 0.19
N VAL A 86 -7.31 -3.89 0.62
CA VAL A 86 -8.01 -3.36 1.80
C VAL A 86 -9.53 -3.37 1.62
N TYR A 87 -10.05 -3.04 0.44
CA TYR A 87 -11.48 -3.19 0.17
C TYR A 87 -11.94 -4.64 0.27
N GLN A 88 -11.16 -5.60 -0.25
CA GLN A 88 -11.49 -7.01 -0.19
C GLN A 88 -11.47 -7.53 1.25
N ASP A 89 -10.40 -7.25 2.01
CA ASP A 89 -10.29 -7.61 3.42
C ASP A 89 -11.47 -7.05 4.23
N GLY A 90 -11.89 -5.81 3.92
CA GLY A 90 -13.05 -5.18 4.54
C GLY A 90 -14.35 -5.91 4.24
N LEU A 91 -14.55 -6.34 2.99
CA LEU A 91 -15.74 -7.10 2.60
C LEU A 91 -15.76 -8.52 3.17
N ASP A 92 -14.59 -9.12 3.38
CA ASP A 92 -14.46 -10.48 3.91
C ASP A 92 -14.67 -10.54 5.43
N LEU A 93 -14.36 -9.46 6.15
CA LEU A 93 -14.45 -9.40 7.62
C LEU A 93 -15.70 -8.68 8.15
N ILE A 94 -16.50 -8.05 7.29
CA ILE A 94 -17.67 -7.28 7.74
C ILE A 94 -18.78 -8.19 8.27
N ASP A 95 -19.29 -7.87 9.45
CA ASP A 95 -20.43 -8.53 10.08
C ASP A 95 -21.38 -7.52 10.76
N GLU A 96 -22.43 -8.02 11.42
CA GLU A 96 -23.43 -7.19 12.09
C GLU A 96 -22.91 -6.45 13.33
N GLU A 97 -21.83 -6.93 13.95
CA GLU A 97 -21.27 -6.39 15.18
C GLU A 97 -20.16 -5.37 14.90
N ASN A 98 -19.46 -5.51 13.78
CA ASN A 98 -18.19 -4.83 13.53
C ASN A 98 -18.22 -3.83 12.35
N TYR A 99 -19.34 -3.70 11.64
CA TYR A 99 -19.41 -3.01 10.35
C TYR A 99 -18.85 -1.57 10.36
N GLU A 100 -19.12 -0.79 11.41
CA GLU A 100 -18.59 0.59 11.51
C GLU A 100 -17.07 0.59 11.69
N THR A 101 -16.56 -0.33 12.49
CA THR A 101 -15.12 -0.45 12.78
C THR A 101 -14.35 -0.92 11.56
N VAL A 102 -14.88 -1.91 10.82
CA VAL A 102 -14.31 -2.38 9.56
C VAL A 102 -14.26 -1.25 8.53
N TYR A 103 -15.37 -0.51 8.38
CA TYR A 103 -15.43 0.60 7.43
C TYR A 103 -14.47 1.73 7.80
N PHE A 104 -14.36 2.05 9.10
CA PHE A 104 -13.42 3.05 9.60
C PHE A 104 -11.97 2.64 9.34
N ASP A 105 -11.60 1.39 9.67
CA ASP A 105 -10.25 0.86 9.46
C ASP A 105 -9.89 0.84 7.96
N ALA A 106 -10.78 0.31 7.11
CA ALA A 106 -10.60 0.29 5.66
C ALA A 106 -10.38 1.71 5.12
N SER A 107 -11.26 2.65 5.50
CA SER A 107 -11.18 4.06 5.09
C SER A 107 -9.87 4.70 5.51
N LEU A 108 -9.39 4.44 6.74
CA LEU A 108 -8.15 4.99 7.25
C LEU A 108 -6.94 4.43 6.48
N LYS A 109 -6.91 3.12 6.27
CA LYS A 109 -5.85 2.43 5.54
C LYS A 109 -5.76 2.86 4.09
N ILE A 110 -6.88 2.96 3.39
CA ILE A 110 -6.91 3.43 2.00
C ILE A 110 -6.41 4.89 1.93
N LYS A 111 -6.80 5.76 2.88
CA LYS A 111 -6.28 7.14 2.93
C LYS A 111 -4.76 7.18 3.13
N VAL A 112 -4.20 6.29 3.94
CA VAL A 112 -2.74 6.19 4.12
C VAL A 112 -2.06 5.68 2.86
N ILE A 113 -2.58 4.61 2.23
CA ILE A 113 -2.06 4.07 0.96
C ILE A 113 -2.15 5.13 -0.15
N LEU A 114 -3.23 5.90 -0.22
CA LEU A 114 -3.35 6.98 -1.20
C LEU A 114 -2.63 8.27 -0.78
N GLY A 115 -1.94 8.27 0.36
CA GLY A 115 -1.23 9.41 0.94
C GLY A 115 -2.09 10.66 1.08
N LEU A 116 -3.38 10.46 1.36
CA LEU A 116 -4.36 11.49 1.74
C LEU A 116 -4.29 11.81 3.24
N ARG A 117 -3.63 10.94 4.00
CA ARG A 117 -3.33 11.12 5.41
C ARG A 117 -1.87 10.82 5.68
N ASP A 118 -1.32 11.55 6.63
CA ASP A 118 0.03 11.35 7.13
C ASP A 118 0.11 10.03 7.94
N PRO A 119 0.92 9.04 7.53
CA PRO A 119 1.09 7.80 8.26
C PRO A 119 1.73 7.99 9.66
N GLY A 120 2.48 9.07 9.89
CA GLY A 120 3.12 9.37 11.18
C GLY A 120 2.12 9.58 12.32
N MET A 121 0.96 10.13 12.00
CA MET A 121 -0.16 10.37 12.93
C MET A 121 -0.98 9.10 13.23
N PHE A 122 -0.92 8.10 12.34
CA PHE A 122 -1.80 6.92 12.38
C PHE A 122 -1.00 5.61 12.45
N GLN A 123 -0.03 5.52 13.36
CA GLN A 123 0.83 4.34 13.52
C GLN A 123 0.05 3.03 13.79
N VAL A 124 -1.18 3.14 14.30
CA VAL A 124 -2.06 2.00 14.58
C VAL A 124 -2.38 1.15 13.34
N VAL A 125 -2.36 1.74 12.13
CA VAL A 125 -2.69 1.01 10.89
C VAL A 125 -1.65 -0.04 10.50
N PHE A 126 -0.44 0.04 11.05
CA PHE A 126 0.65 -0.89 10.79
C PHE A 126 0.76 -1.99 11.86
N ASN A 127 -0.09 -1.99 12.88
CA ASN A 127 -0.07 -2.98 13.96
C ASN A 127 -1.34 -3.85 13.90
N LYS A 128 -1.29 -5.06 14.46
CA LYS A 128 -2.47 -5.96 14.58
C LYS A 128 -3.56 -5.49 15.54
N LYS A 129 -3.56 -4.21 15.95
CA LYS A 129 -4.54 -3.67 16.90
C LYS A 129 -5.89 -3.35 16.25
N MET A 130 -5.93 -3.25 14.92
CA MET A 130 -7.16 -3.00 14.17
C MET A 130 -7.68 -4.31 13.57
N LEU A 131 -8.94 -4.31 13.10
CA LEU A 131 -9.60 -5.52 12.59
C LEU A 131 -9.00 -6.01 11.28
N LEU A 132 -8.66 -5.10 10.37
CA LEU A 132 -8.07 -5.48 9.09
C LEU A 132 -6.57 -5.77 9.27
N PRO A 133 -5.98 -6.56 8.36
CA PRO A 133 -4.54 -6.78 8.34
C PRO A 133 -3.73 -5.47 8.39
N PRO A 134 -2.59 -5.45 9.09
CA PRO A 134 -1.75 -4.26 9.18
C PRO A 134 -1.22 -3.88 7.79
N LEU A 135 -1.10 -2.58 7.54
CA LEU A 135 -0.47 -2.09 6.31
C LEU A 135 1.01 -2.44 6.26
N ASP A 136 1.50 -2.61 5.04
CA ASP A 136 2.91 -2.84 4.82
C ASP A 136 3.76 -1.63 5.24
N PRO A 137 4.98 -1.87 5.77
CA PRO A 137 5.90 -0.80 6.19
C PRO A 137 6.31 0.18 5.10
N GLU A 138 6.13 -0.14 3.82
CA GLU A 138 6.43 0.78 2.73
C GLU A 138 5.58 2.06 2.79
N TYR A 139 4.39 1.98 3.39
CA TYR A 139 3.48 3.11 3.59
C TYR A 139 3.79 3.95 4.85
N SER A 140 4.74 3.54 5.69
CA SER A 140 5.13 4.30 6.88
C SER A 140 6.06 5.47 6.56
N GLU A 141 6.18 6.46 7.44
CA GLU A 141 7.15 7.56 7.24
C GLU A 141 8.62 7.12 7.46
N PRO A 142 9.55 7.48 6.56
CA PRO A 142 9.32 8.12 5.25
C PRO A 142 8.77 7.09 4.25
N ARG A 143 7.68 7.43 3.56
CA ARG A 143 7.05 6.54 2.58
C ARG A 143 8.03 6.21 1.45
N ILE A 144 7.99 4.96 0.98
CA ILE A 144 8.73 4.54 -0.21
C ILE A 144 7.81 4.72 -1.40
N GLU A 145 8.11 5.69 -2.26
CA GLU A 145 7.36 5.90 -3.50
C GLU A 145 7.78 4.88 -4.56
N TYR A 146 6.84 4.46 -5.39
CA TYR A 146 7.11 3.50 -6.47
C TYR A 146 8.18 3.99 -7.44
N SER A 147 8.23 5.30 -7.74
CA SER A 147 9.27 5.88 -8.61
C SER A 147 10.68 5.67 -8.07
N ASP A 148 10.84 5.66 -6.74
CA ASP A 148 12.13 5.50 -6.06
C ASP A 148 12.49 4.04 -5.76
N ASP A 149 11.54 3.11 -5.98
CA ASP A 149 11.68 1.67 -5.72
C ASP A 149 10.82 0.81 -6.68
N PRO A 150 11.04 0.90 -8.01
CA PRO A 150 10.19 0.22 -9.00
C PRO A 150 10.20 -1.31 -8.83
N PHE A 151 11.35 -1.86 -8.41
CA PHE A 151 11.57 -3.28 -8.15
C PHE A 151 11.20 -3.72 -6.73
N GLY A 152 10.82 -2.80 -5.84
CA GLY A 152 10.39 -3.15 -4.48
C GLY A 152 11.51 -3.59 -3.54
N ARG A 153 12.79 -3.33 -3.89
CA ARG A 153 13.94 -3.76 -3.08
C ARG A 153 13.96 -3.03 -1.74
N ARG A 154 13.73 -1.72 -1.74
CA ARG A 154 13.71 -0.92 -0.51
C ARG A 154 12.52 -1.30 0.37
N ALA A 155 11.35 -1.50 -0.22
CA ALA A 155 10.15 -1.95 0.47
C ALA A 155 10.37 -3.31 1.15
N TYR A 156 10.95 -4.27 0.40
CA TYR A 156 11.28 -5.59 0.93
C TYR A 156 12.29 -5.52 2.09
N SER A 157 13.40 -4.79 1.92
CA SER A 157 14.40 -4.67 2.99
C SER A 157 13.84 -3.99 4.24
N ARG A 158 12.99 -2.98 4.08
CA ARG A 158 12.27 -2.35 5.19
C ARG A 158 11.39 -3.36 5.92
N LEU A 159 10.60 -4.13 5.18
CA LEU A 159 9.74 -5.17 5.75
C LEU A 159 10.56 -6.18 6.56
N GLN A 160 11.71 -6.62 6.05
CA GLN A 160 12.59 -7.54 6.78
C GLN A 160 13.18 -6.91 8.05
N ALA A 161 13.60 -5.64 8.00
CA ALA A 161 14.07 -4.93 9.19
C ALA A 161 12.98 -4.83 10.27
N TRP A 162 11.75 -4.51 9.87
CA TRP A 162 10.61 -4.44 10.80
C TRP A 162 10.26 -5.81 11.38
N ARG A 163 10.30 -6.88 10.58
CA ARG A 163 10.08 -8.26 11.03
C ARG A 163 11.11 -8.72 12.06
N LYS A 164 12.39 -8.33 11.89
CA LYS A 164 13.46 -8.64 12.87
C LYS A 164 13.16 -8.07 14.26
N GLU A 165 12.38 -7.01 14.36
CA GLU A 165 11.97 -6.40 15.63
C GLU A 165 10.60 -6.87 16.15
N GLY A 166 9.95 -7.82 15.46
CA GLY A 166 8.70 -8.44 15.90
C GLY A 166 7.43 -7.84 15.28
N TRP A 167 7.53 -7.05 14.21
CA TRP A 167 6.37 -6.64 13.42
C TRP A 167 5.63 -7.86 12.84
N PRO A 168 4.29 -7.88 12.80
CA PRO A 168 3.34 -6.80 13.12
C PRO A 168 2.83 -6.78 14.57
N ASN A 169 3.35 -7.65 15.43
CA ASN A 169 2.91 -7.74 16.82
C ASN A 169 3.55 -6.64 17.69
N LYS A 170 4.75 -6.19 17.33
CA LYS A 170 5.53 -5.17 18.02
C LYS A 170 5.91 -4.03 17.06
N TRP A 171 5.84 -2.80 17.57
CA TRP A 171 6.28 -1.61 16.85
C TRP A 171 7.83 -1.58 16.73
N PRO A 172 8.39 -1.44 15.52
CA PRO A 172 9.84 -1.55 15.29
C PRO A 172 10.55 -0.20 15.47
N GLU A 173 10.75 0.22 16.72
CA GLU A 173 11.31 1.53 17.07
C GLU A 173 12.72 1.76 16.49
N LYS A 174 13.60 0.76 16.51
CA LYS A 174 15.00 0.94 16.08
C LYS A 174 15.08 1.06 14.56
N ALA A 175 14.41 0.19 13.82
CA ALA A 175 14.35 0.24 12.36
C ALA A 175 13.77 1.58 11.86
N ILE A 176 12.78 2.13 12.57
CA ILE A 176 12.23 3.45 12.25
C ILE A 176 13.23 4.57 12.56
N ALA A 177 13.91 4.49 13.71
CA ALA A 177 14.95 5.46 14.08
C ALA A 177 16.10 5.48 13.07
N ASP A 178 16.58 4.32 12.65
CA ASP A 178 17.64 4.16 11.64
C ASP A 178 17.22 4.75 10.29
N GLN A 179 15.98 4.50 9.86
CA GLN A 179 15.44 5.09 8.62
C GLN A 179 15.35 6.61 8.70
N LYS A 180 14.88 7.15 9.83
CA LYS A 180 14.84 8.60 10.05
C LYS A 180 16.24 9.20 10.09
N ALA A 181 17.23 8.50 10.64
CA ALA A 181 18.63 8.93 10.67
C ALA A 181 19.23 8.97 9.25
N ILE A 182 19.00 7.95 8.43
CA ILE A 182 19.43 7.89 7.02
C ILE A 182 18.79 9.04 6.22
N ALA A 183 17.48 9.26 6.38
CA ALA A 183 16.76 10.33 5.69
C ALA A 183 17.25 11.74 6.07
N LYS A 184 17.65 11.94 7.34
CA LYS A 184 18.24 13.21 7.82
C LYS A 184 19.71 13.37 7.40
N GLY A 185 20.49 12.29 7.37
CA GLY A 185 21.90 12.28 7.00
C GLY A 185 22.15 12.49 5.50
N GLY A 186 21.25 12.02 4.63
CA GLY A 186 21.37 12.18 3.17
C GLY A 186 21.30 13.62 2.65
N LYS A 187 20.82 14.59 3.46
CA LYS A 187 20.74 16.01 3.08
C LYS A 187 22.00 16.82 3.43
N ARG A 188 22.92 16.26 4.22
CA ARG A 188 24.15 16.94 4.68
C ARG A 188 25.39 16.18 4.20
N GLY A 189 25.76 16.40 2.94
CA GLY A 189 27.11 16.10 2.46
C GLY A 189 27.14 15.21 1.23
N LYS A 190 27.47 15.83 0.09
CA LYS A 190 28.35 15.21 -0.91
C LYS A 190 29.53 14.56 -0.16
N LYS A 191 29.80 13.28 -0.45
CA LYS A 191 30.96 12.50 -0.02
C LYS A 191 31.15 12.37 1.50
N ARG A 192 30.33 11.55 2.15
CA ARG A 192 30.84 10.70 3.24
C ARG A 192 30.75 9.25 2.76
N LYS A 193 31.89 8.57 2.70
CA LYS A 193 31.94 7.10 2.68
C LYS A 193 31.30 6.62 3.98
N CYS A 194 29.98 6.55 4.02
CA CYS A 194 29.30 5.75 5.02
C CYS A 194 29.39 4.31 4.53
N SER A 195 30.16 3.50 5.24
CA SER A 195 30.15 2.04 5.23
C SER A 195 28.81 1.49 5.77
N ALA A 196 27.69 2.04 5.29
CA ALA A 196 26.35 1.65 5.68
C ALA A 196 25.44 1.86 4.47
N ILE A 197 25.38 0.78 3.67
CA ILE A 197 24.36 0.49 2.67
C ILE A 197 24.34 1.50 1.51
N THR A 198 25.50 1.74 0.92
CA THR A 198 25.59 2.01 -0.52
C THR A 198 25.28 0.73 -1.30
N SER A 199 24.93 0.87 -2.58
CA SER A 199 24.70 -0.21 -3.56
C SER A 199 25.79 -1.28 -3.67
N ALA A 200 26.91 -1.15 -2.96
CA ALA A 200 27.99 -2.14 -2.86
C ALA A 200 27.93 -3.00 -1.57
N GLY A 201 26.98 -2.77 -0.66
CA GLY A 201 26.72 -3.60 0.53
C GLY A 201 25.53 -4.54 0.38
N TRP A 202 25.14 -4.86 -0.87
CA TRP A 202 23.97 -5.69 -1.20
C TRP A 202 24.34 -7.00 -1.91
N GLU A 203 25.63 -7.26 -2.13
CA GLU A 203 26.13 -8.51 -2.75
C GLU A 203 26.46 -9.61 -1.71
N ASP A 204 26.52 -9.29 -0.41
CA ASP A 204 26.76 -10.26 0.66
C ASP A 204 25.47 -10.62 1.44
N LEU A 205 24.34 -10.70 0.76
CA LEU A 205 23.31 -11.63 1.21
C LEU A 205 23.61 -12.92 0.47
N ASP A 206 24.25 -13.86 1.16
CA ASP A 206 24.28 -15.26 0.78
C ASP A 206 22.85 -15.69 0.49
N TRP A 207 22.49 -15.65 -0.79
CA TRP A 207 21.37 -16.39 -1.34
C TRP A 207 21.80 -17.85 -1.45
N GLU A 208 22.32 -18.43 -0.36
CA GLU A 208 22.57 -19.86 -0.33
C GLU A 208 21.23 -20.56 -0.58
N ASP A 209 21.17 -21.15 -1.76
CA ASP A 209 20.13 -22.02 -2.27
C ASP A 209 19.71 -23.06 -1.21
N GLU A 210 18.60 -22.83 -0.52
CA GLU A 210 17.79 -23.93 0.01
C GLU A 210 16.85 -24.53 -1.05
N ALA A 211 17.17 -24.33 -2.34
CA ALA A 211 16.47 -24.99 -3.47
C ALA A 211 17.27 -26.15 -4.09
N SER A 212 18.49 -26.44 -3.62
CA SER A 212 19.36 -27.50 -4.16
C SER A 212 19.65 -28.64 -3.17
N LYS A 213 18.66 -29.03 -2.36
CA LYS A 213 18.67 -30.30 -1.61
C LYS A 213 17.35 -31.08 -1.70
N ASN A 214 16.83 -31.31 -2.92
CA ASN A 214 16.07 -32.54 -3.25
C ASN A 214 15.59 -32.58 -4.71
N TRP A 215 16.51 -32.75 -5.68
CA TRP A 215 16.14 -33.29 -7.01
C TRP A 215 17.32 -34.07 -7.60
N GLY A 216 17.25 -35.41 -7.50
CA GLY A 216 18.08 -36.39 -8.23
C GLY A 216 19.51 -36.56 -7.70
N THR A 217 20.00 -37.73 -7.33
CA THR A 217 19.69 -39.12 -7.75
C THR A 217 20.17 -40.08 -6.67
#